data_AF-A0A059D1M2-F1
#
_entry.id   AF-A0A059D1M2-F1
#
_cell.length_a   1.000
_cell.length_b   1.000
_cell.length_c   1.000
_cell.angle_alpha   90.00
_cell.angle_beta   90.00
_cell.angle_gamma   90.00
#
_symmetry.space_group_name_H-M   'P 1'
#
loop_
_entity.id
_entity.type
_entity.pdbx_description
1 polymer ?
#
loop_
_entity_poly.entity_id
_entity_poly.type
_entity_poly.pdbx_seq_one_letter_code
_entity_poly.pdbx_strand_id
1 'polypeptide(L)'
;MEDNIGSNDGSIKEQDRLLPIANVGRIMKQILPPNAKISKEAKETMQECVSEFIGFVTGEASEKCRKERRKTVNGDDICWAMETLGFDNYAGPLRRYLHRYRDLEGDKANQDRQ
;
A
#
# COMPACT_ATOMS: atom_id res chain seq x y z
N MET A 1 26.31 9.95 26.55
CA MET A 1 25.34 9.21 25.73
C MET A 1 25.00 10.14 24.57
N GLU A 2 25.83 10.08 23.53
CA GLU A 2 25.57 10.79 22.27
C GLU A 2 25.20 9.69 21.28
N ASP A 3 23.90 9.47 21.11
CA ASP A 3 23.42 8.62 20.03
C ASP A 3 23.54 9.43 18.74
N ASN A 4 24.67 9.21 18.07
CA ASN A 4 24.96 9.56 16.71
C ASN A 4 23.93 8.86 15.81
N ILE A 5 22.76 9.48 15.61
CA ILE A 5 21.84 9.12 14.54
C ILE A 5 22.57 9.50 13.26
N GLY A 6 23.31 8.53 12.72
CA GLY A 6 23.84 8.59 11.38
C GLY A 6 22.70 8.91 10.44
N SER A 7 22.69 10.14 9.95
CA SER A 7 21.94 10.60 8.81
C SER A 7 22.39 9.80 7.59
N ASN A 8 21.92 8.56 7.48
CA ASN A 8 21.97 7.82 6.23
C ASN A 8 20.83 8.36 5.35
N ASP A 9 20.96 9.62 4.95
CA ASP A 9 20.26 10.18 3.81
C ASP A 9 20.90 9.59 2.55
N GLY A 10 20.77 8.27 2.40
CA GLY A 10 20.83 7.64 1.10
C GLY A 10 19.59 8.13 0.37
N SER A 11 19.72 9.28 -0.28
CA SER A 11 18.66 9.92 -1.06
C SER A 11 18.01 8.91 -1.99
N ILE A 12 16.93 8.27 -1.50
CA ILE A 12 16.07 7.44 -2.32
C ILE A 12 15.60 8.37 -3.42
N LYS A 13 16.04 8.13 -4.66
CA LYS A 13 15.68 9.01 -5.77
C LYS A 13 14.17 9.03 -5.80
N GLU A 14 13.59 10.20 -6.03
CA GLU A 14 12.14 10.35 -6.09
C GLU A 14 11.51 9.35 -7.08
N GLN A 15 12.23 9.06 -8.17
CA GLN A 15 11.87 8.03 -9.14
C GLN A 15 11.77 6.60 -8.57
N ASP A 16 12.58 6.24 -7.55
CA ASP A 16 12.54 4.93 -6.91
C ASP A 16 11.26 4.75 -6.07
N ARG A 17 10.57 5.84 -5.71
CA ARG A 17 9.30 5.82 -4.96
C ARG A 17 8.09 5.70 -5.87
N LEU A 18 8.23 6.00 -7.17
CA LEU A 18 7.12 6.02 -8.11
C LEU A 18 6.86 4.63 -8.70
N LEU A 19 5.58 4.25 -8.79
CA LEU A 19 5.18 3.06 -9.53
C LEU A 19 5.45 3.23 -11.04
N PRO A 20 5.71 2.16 -11.81
CA PRO A 20 5.90 2.28 -13.25
C PRO A 20 4.73 2.96 -13.96
N ILE A 21 4.99 4.07 -14.66
CA ILE A 21 3.97 4.90 -15.32
C ILE A 21 3.08 4.10 -16.29
N ALA A 22 3.63 3.06 -16.92
CA ALA A 22 2.89 2.18 -17.82
C ALA A 22 1.81 1.37 -17.09
N ASN A 23 2.08 0.94 -15.85
CA ASN A 23 1.13 0.19 -15.04
C ASN A 23 0.02 1.11 -14.52
N VAL A 24 0.36 2.32 -14.08
CA VAL A 24 -0.62 3.36 -13.70
C VAL A 24 -1.55 3.66 -14.88
N GLY A 25 -0.98 3.95 -16.06
CA GLY A 25 -1.75 4.21 -17.27
C GLY A 25 -2.66 3.05 -17.70
N ARG A 26 -2.22 1.80 -17.53
CA ARG A 26 -3.04 0.61 -17.83
C ARG A 26 -4.26 0.53 -16.92
N ILE A 27 -4.10 0.74 -15.61
CA ILE A 27 -5.19 0.69 -14.63
C ILE A 27 -6.18 1.84 -14.88
N MET A 28 -5.67 3.07 -15.05
CA MET A 28 -6.53 4.23 -15.37
C MET A 28 -7.40 3.98 -16.61
N LYS A 29 -6.87 3.24 -17.59
CA LYS A 29 -7.59 2.95 -18.84
C LYS A 29 -8.71 1.92 -18.68
N GLN A 30 -8.67 1.05 -17.67
CA GLN A 30 -9.67 -0.02 -17.47
C GLN A 30 -11.07 0.50 -17.16
N ILE A 31 -11.17 1.68 -16.56
CA ILE A 31 -12.45 2.31 -16.19
C ILE A 31 -12.95 3.29 -17.27
N LEU A 32 -12.23 3.42 -18.39
CA LEU A 32 -12.55 4.35 -19.46
C LEU A 32 -13.01 3.62 -20.73
N PRO A 33 -13.77 4.30 -21.62
CA PRO A 33 -14.11 3.74 -22.92
C PRO A 33 -12.87 3.33 -23.74
N PRO A 34 -13.00 2.34 -24.64
CA PRO A 34 -11.87 1.80 -25.42
C PRO A 34 -11.06 2.87 -26.16
N ASN A 35 -11.73 3.90 -26.71
CA ASN A 35 -11.09 4.94 -27.52
C ASN A 35 -10.65 6.18 -26.73
N ALA A 36 -10.89 6.24 -25.41
CA ALA A 36 -10.49 7.38 -24.59
C ALA A 36 -8.97 7.58 -24.61
N LYS A 37 -8.49 8.82 -24.58
CA LYS A 37 -7.06 9.12 -24.44
C LYS A 37 -6.80 9.66 -23.05
N ILE A 38 -5.65 9.32 -22.48
CA ILE A 38 -5.16 9.86 -21.21
C ILE A 38 -3.89 10.63 -21.54
N SER A 39 -3.84 11.91 -21.18
CA SER A 39 -2.65 12.74 -21.39
C SER A 39 -1.46 12.24 -20.59
N LYS A 40 -0.26 12.71 -20.92
CA LYS A 40 0.95 12.35 -20.19
C LYS A 40 0.87 12.88 -18.75
N GLU A 41 0.47 14.14 -18.62
CA GLU A 41 0.38 14.88 -17.36
C GLU A 41 -0.60 14.20 -16.40
N ALA A 42 -1.76 13.74 -16.90
CA ALA A 42 -2.73 13.02 -16.08
C ALA A 42 -2.18 11.70 -15.53
N LYS A 43 -1.32 11.00 -16.28
CA LYS A 43 -0.67 9.77 -15.79
C LYS A 43 0.38 10.10 -14.73
N GLU A 44 1.17 11.16 -14.94
CA GLU A 44 2.20 11.61 -13.99
C GLU A 44 1.55 12.07 -12.67
N THR A 45 0.50 12.89 -12.72
CA THR A 45 -0.26 13.27 -11.53
C THR A 45 -0.81 12.05 -10.79
N MET A 46 -1.41 11.10 -11.49
CA MET A 46 -1.91 9.88 -10.84
C MET A 46 -0.79 9.00 -10.27
N GLN A 47 0.39 8.99 -10.89
CA GLN A 47 1.57 8.26 -10.42
C GLN A 47 2.09 8.86 -9.10
N GLU A 48 2.11 10.18 -8.98
CA GLU A 48 2.42 10.89 -7.74
C GLU A 48 1.34 10.60 -6.68
N CYS A 49 0.06 10.78 -7.02
CA CYS A 49 -1.04 10.55 -6.10
C CYS A 49 -1.09 9.12 -5.54
N VAL A 50 -0.83 8.09 -6.36
CA VAL A 50 -0.84 6.69 -5.87
C VAL A 50 0.36 6.40 -4.96
N SER A 51 1.50 7.04 -5.23
CA SER A 51 2.69 6.90 -4.38
C SER A 51 2.45 7.55 -3.02
N GLU A 52 1.86 8.74 -3.01
CA GLU A 52 1.44 9.42 -1.79
C GLU A 52 0.34 8.65 -1.05
N PHE A 53 -0.63 8.07 -1.76
CA PHE A 53 -1.67 7.23 -1.16
C PHE A 53 -1.08 6.03 -0.40
N ILE A 54 -0.05 5.38 -0.95
CA ILE A 54 0.66 4.31 -0.25
C ILE A 54 1.31 4.86 1.03
N GLY A 55 2.00 6.00 0.94
CA GLY A 55 2.61 6.66 2.10
C GLY A 55 1.60 7.05 3.17
N PHE A 56 0.45 7.59 2.77
CA PHE A 56 -0.62 8.04 3.63
C PHE A 56 -1.25 6.88 4.42
N VAL A 57 -1.68 5.83 3.72
CA VAL A 57 -2.31 4.65 4.36
C VAL A 57 -1.31 3.91 5.25
N THR A 58 -0.07 3.72 4.78
CA THR A 58 0.96 3.01 5.56
C THR A 58 1.43 3.83 6.76
N GLY A 59 1.44 5.16 6.65
CA GLY A 59 1.71 6.08 7.75
C GLY A 59 0.69 5.92 8.89
N GLU A 60 -0.60 5.94 8.55
CA GLU A 60 -1.69 5.77 9.53
C GLU A 60 -1.67 4.38 10.19
N ALA A 61 -1.42 3.32 9.40
CA ALA A 61 -1.27 1.98 9.94
C ALA A 61 -0.04 1.84 10.87
N SER A 62 1.08 2.48 10.51
CA SER A 62 2.31 2.51 11.31
C SER A 62 2.12 3.27 12.63
N GLU A 63 1.41 4.40 12.59
CA GLU A 63 1.00 5.18 13.76
C GLU A 63 0.24 4.30 14.77
N LYS A 64 -0.78 3.57 14.31
CA LYS A 64 -1.53 2.64 15.16
C LYS A 64 -0.66 1.52 15.71
N CYS A 65 0.11 0.84 14.86
CA CYS A 65 1.01 -0.24 15.26
C CYS A 65 1.95 0.21 16.39
N ARG A 66 2.53 1.41 16.25
CA ARG A 66 3.41 2.02 17.25
C ARG A 66 2.67 2.36 18.54
N LYS A 67 1.45 2.91 18.47
CA LYS A 67 0.59 3.18 19.64
C LYS A 67 0.28 1.90 20.43
N GLU A 68 0.13 0.78 19.75
CA GLU A 68 -0.06 -0.55 20.34
C GLU A 68 1.25 -1.23 20.78
N ARG A 69 2.39 -0.52 20.77
CA ARG A 69 3.73 -1.02 21.12
C ARG A 69 4.21 -2.20 20.27
N ARG A 70 3.67 -2.35 19.05
CA ARG A 70 4.14 -3.34 18.07
C ARG A 70 5.18 -2.70 17.15
N LYS A 71 6.16 -3.51 16.72
CA LYS A 71 7.22 -3.09 15.79
C LYS A 71 6.95 -3.48 14.33
N THR A 72 5.93 -4.31 14.10
CA THR A 72 5.61 -4.88 12.79
C THR A 72 4.17 -4.55 12.45
N VAL A 73 4.00 -3.79 11.37
CA VAL A 73 2.70 -3.51 10.76
C VAL A 73 2.17 -4.80 10.12
N ASN A 74 0.91 -5.13 10.35
CA ASN A 74 0.27 -6.31 9.78
C ASN A 74 -0.94 -5.94 8.91
N GLY A 75 -1.60 -6.94 8.31
CA GLY A 75 -2.75 -6.72 7.43
C GLY A 75 -3.97 -6.12 8.13
N ASP A 76 -4.15 -6.36 9.43
CA ASP A 76 -5.27 -5.80 10.19
C ASP A 76 -5.08 -4.29 10.42
N ASP A 77 -3.83 -3.84 10.59
CA ASP A 77 -3.48 -2.41 10.67
C ASP A 77 -3.86 -1.66 9.40
N ILE A 78 -3.56 -2.27 8.25
CA ILE A 78 -3.93 -1.71 6.94
C ILE A 78 -5.44 -1.63 6.80
N CYS A 79 -6.16 -2.69 7.15
CA CYS A 79 -7.63 -2.68 7.08
C CYS A 79 -8.23 -1.60 7.98
N TRP A 80 -7.70 -1.43 9.20
CA TRP A 80 -8.13 -0.38 10.12
C TRP A 80 -7.81 1.03 9.62
N ALA A 81 -6.62 1.24 9.03
CA ALA A 81 -6.25 2.53 8.46
C ALA A 81 -7.19 2.91 7.32
N MET A 82 -7.55 1.96 6.46
CA MET A 82 -8.52 2.21 5.38
C MET A 82 -9.89 2.64 5.91
N GLU A 83 -10.41 2.02 6.98
CA GLU A 83 -11.67 2.47 7.63
C GLU A 83 -11.51 3.86 8.24
N THR A 84 -10.43 4.09 8.97
CA THR A 84 -10.18 5.35 9.69
C THR A 84 -10.01 6.55 8.76
N LEU A 85 -9.43 6.32 7.58
CA LEU A 85 -9.22 7.32 6.55
C LEU A 85 -10.45 7.54 5.66
N GLY A 86 -11.56 6.84 5.91
CA GLY A 86 -12.83 6.99 5.17
C GLY A 86 -12.90 6.20 3.85
N PHE A 87 -12.07 5.17 3.69
CA PHE A 87 -12.09 4.24 2.55
C PHE A 87 -12.88 2.95 2.86
N ASP A 88 -14.01 3.07 3.55
CA ASP A 88 -14.83 1.96 4.05
C ASP A 88 -15.24 0.97 2.95
N ASN A 89 -15.51 1.48 1.74
CA ASN A 89 -15.86 0.70 0.56
C ASN A 89 -14.73 -0.26 0.12
N TYR A 90 -13.48 0.02 0.50
CA TYR A 90 -12.33 -0.85 0.25
C TYR A 90 -11.95 -1.71 1.46
N ALA A 91 -12.16 -1.22 2.68
CA ALA A 91 -11.80 -1.95 3.90
C ALA A 91 -12.50 -3.31 4.03
N GLY A 92 -13.82 -3.36 3.78
CA GLY A 92 -14.58 -4.61 3.84
C GLY A 92 -14.07 -5.70 2.88
N PRO A 93 -13.92 -5.41 1.57
CA PRO A 93 -13.28 -6.30 0.62
C PRO A 93 -11.86 -6.73 1.02
N LEU A 94 -11.03 -5.80 1.50
CA LEU A 94 -9.65 -6.10 1.93
C LEU A 94 -9.62 -7.07 3.12
N ARG A 95 -10.50 -6.90 4.12
CA ARG A 95 -10.60 -7.81 5.26
C ARG A 95 -10.99 -9.23 4.83
N ARG A 96 -11.94 -9.35 3.90
CA ARG A 96 -12.30 -10.66 3.31
C ARG A 96 -11.14 -11.30 2.55
N TYR A 97 -10.38 -10.49 1.80
CA TYR A 97 -9.19 -10.96 1.13
C TYR A 97 -8.14 -11.46 2.12
N LEU A 98 -7.85 -10.68 3.17
CA LEU A 98 -6.89 -11.03 4.22
C LEU A 98 -7.25 -12.34 4.93
N HIS A 99 -8.53 -12.56 5.24
CA HIS A 99 -9.00 -13.82 5.82
C HIS A 99 -8.68 -15.00 4.91
N ARG A 100 -9.10 -14.93 3.63
CA ARG A 100 -8.83 -16.01 2.66
C ARG A 100 -7.35 -16.25 2.43
N TYR A 101 -6.53 -15.19 2.44
CA TYR A 101 -5.09 -15.32 2.33
C TYR A 101 -4.50 -16.12 3.50
N ARG A 102 -4.94 -15.82 4.73
CA ARG A 102 -4.51 -16.54 5.94
C ARG A 102 -4.91 -18.02 5.92
N ASP A 103 -6.11 -18.33 5.47
CA ASP A 103 -6.58 -19.71 5.32
C ASP A 103 -5.67 -20.50 4.36
N LEU A 104 -5.41 -19.95 3.17
CA LEU A 104 -4.58 -20.58 2.14
C LEU A 104 -3.13 -20.77 2.59
N GLU A 105 -2.54 -19.80 3.28
CA GLU A 105 -1.18 -19.93 3.82
C GLU A 105 -1.11 -20.95 4.97
N GLY A 106 -2.17 -21.04 5.79
CA GLY A 106 -2.31 -22.06 6.81
C GLY A 106 -2.39 -23.47 6.21
N ASP A 107 -3.15 -23.64 5.13
CA ASP A 107 -3.29 -24.92 4.42
C ASP A 107 -1.96 -25.38 3.80
N LYS A 108 -1.20 -24.47 3.16
CA LYS A 108 0.15 -24.78 2.63
C LYS A 108 1.10 -25.21 3.74
N ALA A 109 1.12 -24.48 4.85
CA ALA A 109 1.99 -24.81 5.99
C ALA A 109 1.65 -26.17 6.62
N ASN A 110 0.41 -26.65 6.49
CA ASN A 110 0.00 -27.98 6.92
C ASN A 110 0.37 -29.07 5.91
N GLN A 111 0.38 -28.77 4.61
CA GLN A 111 0.82 -29.69 3.56
C GLN A 111 2.34 -29.93 3.60
N ASP A 112 3.13 -28.89 3.85
CA ASP A 112 4.60 -29.02 3.96
C ASP A 112 5.06 -29.81 5.21
N ARG A 113 4.15 -30.08 6.15
CA ARG A 113 4.40 -30.84 7.38
C ARG A 113 3.98 -32.31 7.29
N GLN A 114 3.40 -32.74 6.16
CA GLN A 114 3.04 -34.13 5.87
C GLN A 114 4.07 -34.75 4.93
#